data_AF-A0A2R4XIH1-F1
#
_entry.id   AF-A0A2R4XIH1-F1
#
_cell.length_a   1.000
_cell.length_b   1.000
_cell.length_c   1.000
_cell.angle_alpha   90.00
_cell.angle_beta   90.00
_cell.angle_gamma   90.00
#
_symmetry.space_group_name_H-M   'P 1'
#
loop_
_entity.id
_entity.type
_entity.pdbx_description
1 polymer ?
#
loop_
_entity_poly.entity_id
_entity_poly.type
_entity_poly.pdbx_seq_one_letter_code
_entity_poly.pdbx_strand_id
1 'polypeptide(L)'
;MGTGRTCKGACRVFLFVYYKFIAQAYPSIATQLAELETTVHERFPEVSIRLLRRPEADSSGQQTWMEMYEIQGRDLPGLQSLLSELVDRLGLPPKRAIEVFIAPGE
;
A
#
# COMPACT_ATOMS: atom_id res chain seq x y z
N MET A 1 -22.47 11.10 16.95
CA MET A 1 -21.76 11.97 16.00
C MET A 1 -20.28 11.97 16.38
N GLY A 2 -19.49 11.11 15.74
CA GLY A 2 -18.06 10.99 16.02
C GLY A 2 -17.30 12.09 15.28
N THR A 3 -16.45 12.80 16.02
CA THR A 3 -15.60 13.89 15.52
C THR A 3 -14.60 13.37 14.49
N GLY A 4 -14.96 13.44 13.21
CA GLY A 4 -13.98 13.33 12.12
C GLY A 4 -13.02 14.52 12.22
N ARG A 5 -11.78 14.27 12.65
CA ARG A 5 -10.71 15.27 12.59
C ARG A 5 -10.44 15.58 11.12
N THR A 6 -11.12 16.58 10.58
CA THR A 6 -10.77 17.17 9.29
C THR A 6 -9.49 17.97 9.47
N CYS A 7 -8.42 17.51 8.85
CA CYS A 7 -7.20 18.28 8.68
C CYS A 7 -7.51 19.65 8.04
N LYS A 8 -7.39 20.73 8.82
CA LYS A 8 -7.43 22.11 8.32
C LYS A 8 -6.01 22.50 7.87
N GLY A 9 -5.54 21.97 6.74
CA GLY A 9 -4.21 22.21 6.20
C GLY A 9 -3.81 21.17 5.15
N ALA A 10 -2.66 21.35 4.48
CA ALA A 10 -2.03 20.24 3.77
C ALA A 10 -1.76 19.14 4.81
N CYS A 11 -2.28 17.94 4.60
CA CYS A 11 -2.01 16.80 5.47
C CYS A 11 -1.39 15.69 4.65
N ARG A 12 -0.40 15.04 5.25
CA ARG A 12 0.23 13.85 4.67
C ARG A 12 -0.49 12.64 5.19
N VAL A 13 -0.94 11.80 4.27
CA VAL A 13 -1.57 10.52 4.58
C VAL A 13 -0.58 9.43 4.24
N PHE A 14 -0.37 8.52 5.19
CA PHE A 14 0.43 7.33 5.01
C PHE A 14 -0.48 6.11 5.09
N LEU A 15 -0.47 5.30 4.03
CA LEU A 15 -1.15 4.01 3.97
C LEU A 15 -0.09 2.92 4.05
N PHE A 16 -0.18 2.06 5.06
CA PHE A 16 0.69 0.90 5.20
C PHE A 16 -0.11 -0.35 4.85
N VAL A 17 0.44 -1.17 3.96
CA VAL A 17 -0.19 -2.40 3.47
C VAL A 17 0.77 -3.56 3.72
N TYR A 18 0.43 -4.39 4.70
CA TYR A 18 1.25 -5.50 5.15
C TYR A 18 0.68 -6.84 4.69
N TYR A 19 1.52 -7.73 4.16
CA TYR A 19 1.09 -9.05 3.73
C TYR A 19 2.22 -10.08 3.76
N LYS A 20 1.80 -11.36 3.74
CA LYS A 20 2.68 -12.52 3.70
C LYS A 20 2.36 -13.40 2.51
N PHE A 21 3.38 -14.07 1.98
CA PHE A 21 3.25 -15.03 0.90
C PHE A 21 4.39 -16.04 0.93
N ILE A 22 4.23 -17.19 0.27
CA ILE A 22 5.27 -18.23 0.20
C ILE A 22 6.44 -17.73 -0.64
N ALA A 23 7.69 -17.91 -0.17
CA ALA A 23 8.88 -17.38 -0.83
C ALA A 23 9.01 -17.74 -2.32
N GLN A 24 8.50 -18.90 -2.73
CA GLN A 24 8.50 -19.36 -4.13
C GLN A 24 7.66 -18.46 -5.05
N ALA A 25 6.64 -17.77 -4.53
CA ALA A 25 5.82 -16.83 -5.28
C ALA A 25 6.51 -15.47 -5.51
N TYR A 26 7.68 -15.23 -4.89
CA TYR A 26 8.41 -13.95 -4.97
C TYR A 26 8.49 -13.37 -6.39
N PRO A 27 8.93 -14.11 -7.43
CA PRO A 27 9.10 -13.52 -8.75
C PRO A 27 7.77 -13.00 -9.33
N SER A 28 6.69 -13.76 -9.14
CA SER A 28 5.35 -13.38 -9.59
C SER A 28 4.84 -12.16 -8.82
N ILE A 29 4.93 -12.17 -7.49
CA ILE A 29 4.48 -11.07 -6.64
C ILE A 29 5.26 -9.79 -6.94
N ALA A 30 6.58 -9.89 -7.17
CA ALA A 30 7.41 -8.74 -7.52
C ALA A 30 6.99 -8.11 -8.86
N THR A 31 6.72 -8.93 -9.88
CA THR A 31 6.24 -8.43 -11.19
C THR A 31 4.86 -7.79 -11.07
N GLN A 32 3.92 -8.43 -10.38
CA GLN A 32 2.57 -7.90 -10.15
C GLN A 32 2.62 -6.59 -9.35
N LEU A 33 3.49 -6.51 -8.34
CA LEU A 33 3.66 -5.29 -7.57
C LEU A 33 4.20 -4.14 -8.43
N ALA A 34 5.16 -4.40 -9.32
CA ALA A 34 5.66 -3.37 -10.24
C ALA A 34 4.58 -2.86 -11.20
N GLU A 35 3.69 -3.73 -11.69
CA GLU A 35 2.52 -3.31 -12.49
C GLU A 35 1.54 -2.48 -11.65
N LEU A 36 1.29 -2.87 -10.40
CA LEU A 36 0.48 -2.11 -9.47
C LEU A 36 1.08 -0.71 -9.24
N GLU A 37 2.37 -0.62 -8.95
CA GLU A 37 3.07 0.64 -8.70
C GLU A 37 3.01 1.56 -9.93
N THR A 38 3.17 1.00 -11.13
CA THR A 38 3.05 1.75 -12.39
C THR A 38 1.64 2.32 -12.54
N THR A 39 0.62 1.49 -12.37
CA THR A 39 -0.79 1.91 -12.50
C THR A 39 -1.16 2.97 -11.47
N VAL A 40 -0.67 2.83 -10.23
CA VAL A 40 -0.88 3.82 -9.17
C VAL A 40 -0.23 5.15 -9.54
N HIS A 41 1.01 5.18 -10.05
CA HIS A 41 1.68 6.42 -10.46
C HIS A 41 1.01 7.08 -11.67
N GLU A 42 0.45 6.31 -12.61
CA GLU A 42 -0.33 6.86 -13.73
C GLU A 42 -1.59 7.58 -13.25
N ARG A 43 -2.26 7.04 -12.22
CA ARG A 43 -3.52 7.60 -11.70
C ARG A 43 -3.31 8.69 -10.64
N PHE A 44 -2.27 8.54 -9.84
CA PHE A 44 -1.90 9.39 -8.70
C PHE A 44 -0.39 9.71 -8.75
N PRO A 45 0.04 10.60 -9.66
CA PRO A 45 1.45 10.92 -9.87
C PRO A 45 2.13 11.54 -8.64
N GLU A 46 1.36 12.09 -7.71
CA GLU A 46 1.84 12.65 -6.44
C GLU A 46 2.10 11.60 -5.34
N VAL A 47 1.69 10.35 -5.54
CA VAL A 47 1.84 9.28 -4.54
C VAL A 47 3.27 8.74 -4.58
N SER A 48 3.94 8.75 -3.42
CA SER A 48 5.22 8.06 -3.26
C SER A 48 4.98 6.66 -2.70
N ILE A 49 5.55 5.65 -3.35
CA ILE A 49 5.45 4.25 -2.92
C ILE A 49 6.82 3.78 -2.44
N ARG A 50 6.86 3.09 -1.30
CA ARG A 50 8.04 2.40 -0.80
C ARG A 50 7.71 0.96 -0.41
N LEU A 51 8.51 0.03 -0.90
CA LEU A 51 8.46 -1.37 -0.49
C LEU A 51 9.49 -1.67 0.60
N LEU A 52 9.03 -2.21 1.72
CA LEU A 52 9.85 -2.73 2.81
C LEU A 52 9.66 -4.24 2.91
N ARG A 53 10.75 -4.99 2.99
CA ARG A 53 10.75 -6.45 3.06
C ARG A 53 11.62 -6.94 4.20
N ARG A 54 11.23 -8.04 4.82
CA ARG A 54 12.17 -8.78 5.67
C ARG A 54 13.24 -9.44 4.80
N PRO A 55 14.50 -9.54 5.28
CA PRO A 55 15.59 -10.13 4.52
C PRO A 55 15.42 -11.64 4.33
N GLU A 56 14.81 -12.31 5.30
CA GLU A 56 14.66 -13.77 5.33
C GLU A 56 13.19 -14.15 5.45
N ALA A 57 12.85 -15.32 4.91
CA ALA A 57 11.55 -15.93 5.15
C ALA A 57 11.42 -16.39 6.61
N ASP A 58 10.20 -16.42 7.14
CA ASP A 58 9.96 -17.00 8.46
C ASP A 58 10.14 -18.53 8.47
N SER A 59 10.04 -19.15 9.65
CA SER A 59 10.19 -20.60 9.84
C SER A 59 9.18 -21.44 9.05
N SER A 60 8.12 -20.82 8.51
CA SER A 60 7.13 -21.45 7.65
C SER A 60 7.41 -21.21 6.15
N GLY A 61 8.55 -20.61 5.80
CA GLY A 61 8.92 -20.30 4.42
C GLY A 61 8.17 -19.10 3.82
N GLN A 62 7.55 -18.26 4.65
CA GLN A 62 6.82 -17.08 4.17
C GLN A 62 7.70 -15.83 4.16
N GLN A 63 7.61 -15.07 3.08
CA GLN A 63 8.10 -13.71 2.98
C GLN A 63 7.10 -12.75 3.64
N THR A 64 7.63 -11.66 4.20
CA THR A 64 6.84 -10.61 4.84
C THR A 64 7.18 -9.27 4.21
N TRP A 65 6.20 -8.67 3.54
CA TRP A 65 6.34 -7.41 2.82
C TRP A 65 5.39 -6.35 3.39
N MET A 66 5.80 -5.10 3.27
CA MET A 66 5.02 -3.92 3.64
C MET A 66 5.21 -2.86 2.57
N GLU A 67 4.12 -2.45 1.94
CA GLU A 67 4.08 -1.29 1.06
C GLU A 67 3.68 -0.07 1.88
N MET A 68 4.33 1.06 1.64
CA MET A 68 4.01 2.34 2.23
C MET A 68 3.68 3.33 1.11
N TYR A 69 2.48 3.89 1.14
CA TYR A 69 2.03 4.93 0.23
C TYR A 69 1.95 6.25 0.98
N GLU A 70 2.70 7.26 0.53
CA GLU A 70 2.62 8.64 1.03
C GLU A 70 1.84 9.49 0.03
N ILE A 71 0.81 10.18 0.52
CA ILE A 71 -0.11 10.98 -0.27
C ILE A 71 -0.17 12.40 0.30
N GLN A 72 -0.01 13.42 -0.55
CA GLN A 72 -0.23 14.81 -0.17
C GLN A 72 -1.68 15.22 -0.46
N GLY A 73 -2.63 14.80 0.39
CA GLY A 73 -4.04 15.21 0.29
C GLY A 73 -5.05 14.12 -0.08
N ARG A 74 -6.19 14.55 -0.67
CA ARG A 74 -7.55 14.20 -0.20
C ARG A 74 -8.18 12.88 -0.68
N ASP A 75 -7.66 12.21 -1.70
CA ASP A 75 -8.35 11.05 -2.29
C ASP A 75 -7.80 9.70 -1.80
N LEU A 76 -7.64 9.57 -0.48
CA LEU A 76 -7.39 8.28 0.15
C LEU A 76 -8.45 7.22 -0.25
N PRO A 77 -9.77 7.52 -0.29
CA PRO A 77 -10.76 6.53 -0.70
C PRO A 77 -10.58 6.06 -2.14
N GLY A 78 -10.25 6.95 -3.08
CA GLY A 78 -9.95 6.61 -4.46
C GLY A 78 -8.71 5.73 -4.59
N LEU A 79 -7.64 6.04 -3.85
CA LEU A 79 -6.45 5.18 -3.81
C LEU A 79 -6.78 3.80 -3.23
N GLN A 80 -7.49 3.73 -2.10
CA GLN A 80 -7.88 2.45 -1.50
C GLN A 80 -8.74 1.61 -2.44
N SER A 81 -9.66 2.24 -3.18
CA SER A 81 -10.49 1.56 -4.17
C SER A 81 -9.65 1.02 -5.33
N LEU A 82 -8.73 1.83 -5.86
CA LEU A 82 -7.80 1.40 -6.91
C LEU A 82 -6.92 0.24 -6.43
N LEU A 83 -6.35 0.33 -5.23
CA LEU A 83 -5.52 -0.74 -4.67
C LEU A 83 -6.31 -2.03 -4.51
N SER A 84 -7.55 -1.97 -4.02
CA SER A 84 -8.39 -3.15 -3.91
C SER A 84 -8.63 -3.81 -5.28
N GLU A 85 -8.98 -3.02 -6.29
CA GLU A 85 -9.19 -3.52 -7.65
C GLU A 85 -7.91 -4.16 -8.23
N LEU A 86 -6.77 -3.48 -8.09
CA LEU A 86 -5.49 -3.97 -8.61
C LEU A 86 -5.01 -5.23 -7.89
N VAL A 87 -5.22 -5.34 -6.58
CA VAL A 87 -4.88 -6.54 -5.82
C VAL A 87 -5.63 -7.76 -6.36
N ASP A 88 -6.93 -7.61 -6.58
CA ASP A 88 -7.77 -8.67 -7.12
C ASP A 88 -7.42 -8.98 -8.58
N ARG A 89 -7.26 -7.96 -9.43
CA ARG A 89 -6.94 -8.11 -10.86
C ARG A 89 -5.59 -8.77 -11.10
N LEU A 90 -4.58 -8.41 -10.31
CA LEU A 90 -3.20 -8.87 -10.49
C LEU A 90 -2.91 -10.17 -9.75
N GLY A 91 -3.83 -10.66 -8.91
CA GLY A 91 -3.63 -11.87 -8.12
C GLY A 91 -2.58 -11.69 -7.01
N LEU A 92 -2.47 -10.48 -6.46
CA LEU A 92 -1.63 -10.23 -5.30
C LEU A 92 -2.22 -10.89 -4.03
N PRO A 93 -1.43 -11.09 -2.96
CA PRO A 93 -1.92 -11.78 -1.77
C PRO A 93 -3.16 -11.08 -1.21
N PRO A 94 -4.30 -11.77 -1.03
CA PRO A 94 -5.56 -11.13 -0.65
C PRO A 94 -5.61 -10.76 0.84
N LYS A 95 -4.82 -11.44 1.68
CA LYS A 95 -4.68 -11.10 3.11
C LYS A 95 -3.70 -9.95 3.27
N ARG A 96 -4.24 -8.73 3.23
CA ARG A 96 -3.47 -7.49 3.40
C ARG A 96 -4.02 -6.72 4.61
N ALA A 97 -3.20 -6.54 5.64
CA ALA A 97 -3.53 -5.63 6.73
C ALA A 97 -3.28 -4.21 6.25
N ILE A 98 -4.24 -3.31 6.48
CA ILE A 98 -4.18 -1.92 6.05
C ILE A 98 -4.24 -1.02 7.28
N GLU A 99 -3.25 -0.13 7.42
CA GLU A 99 -3.21 0.89 8.46
C GLU A 99 -3.07 2.28 7.83
N VAL A 100 -3.84 3.25 8.34
CA VAL A 100 -3.86 4.63 7.83
C VAL A 100 -3.38 5.57 8.93
N PHE A 101 -2.39 6.40 8.61
CA PHE A 101 -1.88 7.45 9.48
C PHE A 101 -2.02 8.80 8.80
N ILE A 102 -2.52 9.80 9.54
CA ILE A 102 -2.70 11.17 9.05
C ILE A 102 -1.79 12.07 9.89
N ALA A 103 -0.80 12.66 9.22
CA ALA A 103 0.11 13.63 9.83
C ALA A 103 -0.27 15.05 9.39
N PRO A 104 -0.18 16.05 10.29
CA PRO A 104 -0.25 17.45 9.87
C PRO A 104 0.90 17.75 8.90
N GLY A 105 0.63 18.47 7.81
CA GLY A 105 1.69 19.05 7.00
C GLY A 105 2.36 20.18 7.77
N GLU A 106 3.69 20.23 7.68
CA GLU A 106 4.51 21.33 8.21
C GLU A 106 4.20 22.67 7.56
#